data_AF-A0A947YQ96-F1
#
_entry.id   AF-A0A947YQ96-F1
#
_cell.length_a   1.000
_cell.length_b   1.000
_cell.length_c   1.000
_cell.angle_alpha   90.00
_cell.angle_beta   90.00
_cell.angle_gamma   90.00
#
_symmetry.space_group_name_H-M   'P 1'
#
loop_
_entity.id
_entity.type
_entity.pdbx_description
1 polymer ?
#
loop_
_entity_poly.entity_id
_entity_poly.type
_entity_poly.pdbx_seq_one_letter_code
_entity_poly.pdbx_strand_id
1 'polypeptide(L)'
;MENLAYWCVECNVPLLEKKCYLCGTISTKKFPTKAIPVFSEELKLLSKAIGESLEQFHPLDVWVFNRYYYFNGKRIFKITGGNILESPEIQWLVDKKKVSKELTLRNDISYDERVRKCLWANEYPLGVLEQKSLEFIKDIYESFKDKVTYAAVSFSG
;
A
#
# COMPACT_ATOMS: atom_id res chain seq x y z
N MET A 1 13.02 -14.66 5.60
CA MET A 1 12.12 -13.72 6.31
C MET A 1 10.71 -14.01 5.83
N GLU A 2 9.80 -14.40 6.73
CA GLU A 2 8.39 -14.42 6.38
C GLU A 2 8.02 -13.00 5.93
N ASN A 3 7.55 -12.88 4.68
CA ASN A 3 7.15 -11.60 4.11
C ASN A 3 5.80 -11.24 4.76
N LEU A 4 5.87 -10.59 5.92
CA LEU A 4 4.71 -10.16 6.71
C LEU A 4 4.73 -8.64 6.82
N ALA A 5 3.61 -8.00 6.46
CA ALA A 5 3.37 -6.60 6.71
C ALA A 5 2.41 -6.45 7.90
N TYR A 6 2.41 -5.27 8.49
CA TYR A 6 1.58 -4.91 9.63
C TYR A 6 0.88 -3.58 9.38
N TRP A 7 -0.01 -3.19 10.30
CA TRP A 7 -0.68 -1.89 10.26
C TRP A 7 -0.49 -1.16 11.58
N CYS A 8 0.07 0.05 11.55
CA CYS A 8 0.13 0.90 12.75
C CYS A 8 -1.26 1.50 13.00
N VAL A 9 -1.88 1.20 14.14
CA VAL A 9 -3.20 1.76 14.49
C VAL A 9 -3.13 3.24 14.88
N GLU A 10 -2.02 3.67 15.48
CA GLU A 10 -1.80 5.06 15.93
C GLU A 10 -1.53 6.00 14.75
N CYS A 11 -0.51 5.68 13.93
CA CYS A 11 -0.17 6.48 12.76
C CYS A 11 -1.07 6.21 11.56
N ASN A 12 -1.83 5.12 11.58
CA ASN A 12 -2.70 4.66 10.50
C ASN A 12 -1.99 4.50 9.15
N VAL A 13 -0.88 3.79 9.16
CA VAL A 13 -0.07 3.50 7.97
C VAL A 13 0.34 2.03 7.97
N PRO A 14 0.58 1.42 6.80
CA PRO A 14 1.16 0.08 6.75
C PRO A 14 2.61 0.10 7.22
N LEU A 15 3.06 -1.04 7.73
CA LEU A 15 4.41 -1.25 8.23
C LEU A 15 5.04 -2.47 7.56
N LEU A 16 6.31 -2.35 7.16
CA LEU A 16 7.14 -3.43 6.64
C LEU A 16 7.61 -4.39 7.75
N GLU A 17 7.63 -3.91 9.00
CA GLU A 17 7.94 -4.67 10.20
C GLU A 17 6.92 -4.41 11.30
N LYS A 18 7.02 -5.08 12.45
CA LYS A 18 6.07 -4.86 13.55
C LYS A 18 6.16 -3.45 14.15
N LYS A 19 7.37 -2.88 14.23
CA LYS A 19 7.60 -1.60 14.88
C LYS A 19 7.29 -0.44 13.93
N CYS A 20 6.49 0.51 14.40
CA CYS A 20 6.37 1.82 13.77
C CYS A 20 7.54 2.70 14.22
N TYR A 21 8.36 3.15 13.28
CA TYR A 21 9.50 4.03 13.58
C TYR A 21 9.10 5.50 13.79
N LEU A 22 7.84 5.85 13.50
CA LEU A 22 7.29 7.18 13.74
C LEU A 22 6.75 7.36 15.17
N CYS A 23 5.94 6.42 15.67
CA CYS A 23 5.32 6.51 17.00
C CYS A 23 5.84 5.49 18.03
N GLY A 24 6.71 4.56 17.62
CA GLY A 24 7.26 3.52 18.48
C GLY A 24 6.34 2.32 18.75
N THR A 25 5.07 2.36 18.33
CA THR A 25 4.11 1.27 18.56
C THR A 25 4.56 -0.03 17.89
N ILE A 26 4.49 -1.14 18.63
CA ILE A 26 4.67 -2.50 18.10
C ILE A 26 3.30 -3.04 17.67
N SER A 27 3.07 -3.12 16.37
CA SER A 27 1.81 -3.62 15.82
C SER A 27 1.69 -5.13 15.91
N THR A 28 0.54 -5.59 16.38
CA THR A 28 0.08 -6.99 16.30
C THR A 28 -0.85 -7.22 15.11
N LYS A 29 -1.28 -6.14 14.44
CA LYS A 29 -2.27 -6.18 13.36
C LYS A 29 -1.59 -6.50 12.04
N LYS A 30 -1.70 -7.76 11.61
CA LYS A 30 -1.20 -8.22 10.31
C LYS A 30 -1.90 -7.49 9.15
N PHE A 31 -1.14 -7.24 8.10
CA PHE A 31 -1.59 -6.61 6.86
C PHE A 31 -1.03 -7.36 5.65
N PRO A 32 -1.71 -7.40 4.49
CA PRO A 32 -1.18 -8.10 3.33
C PRO A 32 0.10 -7.43 2.81
N THR A 33 1.15 -8.21 2.58
CA THR A 33 2.45 -7.69 2.11
C THR A 33 2.44 -7.10 0.72
N LYS A 34 1.55 -7.59 -0.14
CA LYS A 34 1.41 -7.12 -1.52
C LYS A 34 0.25 -6.12 -1.66
N ALA A 35 -0.25 -5.58 -0.55
CA ALA A 35 -1.23 -4.51 -0.62
C ALA A 35 -0.57 -3.24 -1.16
N ILE A 36 -1.18 -2.65 -2.17
CA ILE A 36 -0.73 -1.39 -2.77
C ILE A 36 -1.77 -0.31 -2.52
N PRO A 37 -1.37 0.97 -2.42
CA PRO A 37 -2.33 2.05 -2.29
C PRO A 37 -3.17 2.14 -3.57
N VAL A 38 -4.45 2.45 -3.41
CA VAL A 38 -5.37 2.65 -4.53
C VAL A 38 -5.26 4.10 -4.99
N PHE A 39 -5.07 4.30 -6.30
CA PHE A 39 -4.99 5.63 -6.89
C PHE A 39 -6.38 6.26 -7.03
N SER A 40 -6.45 7.59 -7.00
CA SER A 40 -7.72 8.32 -7.17
C SER A 40 -8.39 8.03 -8.51
N GLU A 41 -7.61 7.86 -9.57
CA GLU A 41 -8.06 7.52 -10.91
C GLU A 41 -8.71 6.13 -10.95
N GLU A 42 -8.13 5.16 -10.22
CA GLU A 42 -8.70 3.82 -10.08
C GLU A 42 -10.04 3.87 -9.34
N LEU A 43 -10.13 4.59 -8.23
CA LEU A 43 -11.37 4.78 -7.46
C LEU A 43 -12.46 5.45 -8.31
N LYS A 44 -12.09 6.46 -9.11
CA LYS A 44 -13.01 7.15 -10.02
C LYS A 44 -13.54 6.21 -11.11
N LEU A 45 -12.67 5.39 -11.70
CA LEU A 45 -13.07 4.40 -12.70
C LEU A 45 -14.03 3.37 -12.11
N LEU A 46 -13.69 2.82 -10.94
CA LEU A 46 -14.54 1.86 -10.21
C LEU A 46 -15.89 2.47 -9.84
N SER A 47 -15.90 3.73 -9.37
CA SER A 47 -17.13 4.43 -9.01
C SER A 47 -18.10 4.51 -10.19
N LYS A 48 -17.58 4.83 -11.38
CA LYS A 48 -18.37 4.88 -12.62
C LYS A 48 -18.88 3.50 -13.03
N ALA A 49 -18.03 2.48 -12.94
CA ALA A 49 -18.38 1.13 -13.38
C ALA A 49 -19.43 0.46 -12.47
N ILE A 50 -19.38 0.73 -11.16
CA ILE A 50 -20.26 0.13 -10.15
C ILE A 50 -21.54 0.96 -9.96
N GLY A 51 -21.51 2.26 -10.27
CA GLY A 51 -22.63 3.17 -9.99
C GLY A 51 -22.72 3.61 -8.53
N GLU A 52 -21.64 3.42 -7.75
CA GLU A 52 -21.54 3.82 -6.34
C GLU A 52 -20.31 4.72 -6.16
N SER A 53 -20.47 5.90 -5.53
CA SER A 53 -19.34 6.83 -5.33
C SER A 53 -18.34 6.31 -4.29
N LEU A 54 -17.08 6.16 -4.73
CA LEU A 54 -15.89 5.89 -3.91
C LEU A 54 -14.91 7.08 -3.91
N GLU A 55 -15.28 8.20 -4.54
CA GLU A 55 -14.39 9.37 -4.71
C GLU A 55 -14.09 10.12 -3.40
N GLN A 56 -14.84 9.81 -2.34
CA GLN A 56 -14.61 10.30 -0.98
C GLN A 56 -13.28 9.84 -0.38
N PHE A 57 -12.71 8.73 -0.86
CA PHE A 57 -11.42 8.24 -0.38
C PHE A 57 -10.27 9.02 -1.03
N HIS A 58 -9.32 9.48 -0.21
CA HIS A 58 -8.12 10.12 -0.70
C HIS A 58 -7.01 9.07 -0.97
N PRO A 59 -5.98 9.43 -1.76
CA PRO A 59 -4.81 8.57 -1.92
C PRO A 59 -4.22 8.16 -0.56
N LEU A 60 -3.76 6.91 -0.46
CA LEU A 60 -3.26 6.26 0.76
C LEU A 60 -4.30 5.97 1.86
N ASP A 61 -5.57 6.37 1.73
CA ASP A 61 -6.64 5.91 2.62
C ASP A 61 -6.93 4.43 2.41
N VAL A 62 -6.99 4.04 1.13
CA VAL A 62 -7.43 2.71 0.71
C VAL A 62 -6.29 1.96 0.07
N TRP A 63 -6.20 0.68 0.41
CA TRP A 63 -5.21 -0.26 -0.09
C TRP A 63 -5.93 -1.44 -0.72
N VAL A 64 -5.37 -2.02 -1.78
CA VAL A 64 -5.97 -3.17 -2.48
C VAL A 64 -5.02 -4.36 -2.47
N PHE A 65 -5.57 -5.54 -2.19
CA PHE A 65 -4.88 -6.82 -2.40
C PHE A 65 -5.88 -7.91 -2.77
N ASN A 66 -5.65 -8.59 -3.89
CA ASN A 66 -6.50 -9.67 -4.38
C ASN A 66 -8.01 -9.30 -4.44
N ARG A 67 -8.31 -8.12 -5.02
CA ARG A 67 -9.66 -7.52 -5.11
C ARG A 67 -10.33 -7.16 -3.78
N TYR A 68 -9.66 -7.36 -2.65
CA TYR A 68 -10.11 -6.84 -1.36
C TYR A 68 -9.55 -5.43 -1.16
N TYR A 69 -10.43 -4.53 -0.74
CA TYR A 69 -10.10 -3.15 -0.42
C TYR A 69 -10.05 -3.00 1.10
N TYR A 70 -9.03 -2.30 1.56
CA TYR A 70 -8.69 -2.15 2.96
C TYR A 70 -8.65 -0.67 3.32
N PHE A 71 -9.25 -0.31 4.45
CA PHE A 71 -9.22 1.03 5.03
C PHE A 71 -8.90 0.90 6.52
N ASN A 72 -8.02 1.77 7.03
CA ASN A 72 -7.49 1.69 8.40
C ASN A 72 -6.97 0.28 8.77
N GLY A 73 -6.35 -0.41 7.80
CA GLY A 73 -5.83 -1.78 7.94
C GLY A 73 -6.90 -2.85 8.11
N LYS A 74 -8.19 -2.56 7.87
CA LYS A 74 -9.30 -3.52 7.92
C LYS A 74 -9.85 -3.72 6.52
N ARG A 75 -10.25 -4.95 6.20
CA ARG A 75 -11.00 -5.25 4.96
C ARG A 75 -12.37 -4.57 5.03
N ILE A 76 -12.71 -3.75 4.04
CA ILE A 76 -13.99 -3.01 4.01
C ILE A 76 -14.93 -3.53 2.93
N PHE A 77 -14.43 -3.87 1.75
CA PHE A 77 -15.22 -4.47 0.68
C PHE A 77 -14.35 -5.32 -0.24
N LYS A 78 -15.00 -6.10 -1.10
CA LYS A 78 -14.40 -6.85 -2.19
C LYS A 78 -15.06 -6.45 -3.50
N ILE A 79 -14.29 -6.37 -4.57
CA ILE A 79 -14.83 -6.27 -5.93
C ILE A 79 -15.00 -7.68 -6.53
N THR A 80 -16.21 -7.97 -6.99
CA THR A 80 -16.59 -9.19 -7.74
C THR A 80 -16.92 -8.83 -9.20
N GLY A 81 -16.98 -9.83 -10.09
CA GLY A 81 -17.17 -9.57 -11.53
C GLY A 81 -15.98 -8.86 -12.17
N GLY A 82 -16.25 -7.91 -13.08
CA GLY A 82 -15.22 -7.11 -13.75
C GLY A 82 -14.48 -7.87 -14.84
N ASN A 83 -15.20 -8.74 -15.56
CA ASN A 83 -14.71 -9.45 -16.74
C ASN A 83 -15.51 -9.00 -17.97
N ILE A 84 -15.30 -9.62 -19.13
CA ILE A 84 -15.97 -9.25 -20.39
C ILE A 84 -17.50 -9.46 -20.32
N LEU A 85 -17.98 -10.38 -19.47
CA LEU A 85 -19.38 -10.80 -19.38
C LEU A 85 -20.14 -10.14 -18.23
N GLU A 86 -19.44 -9.75 -17.17
CA GLU A 86 -20.02 -9.30 -15.91
C GLU A 86 -19.43 -7.96 -15.49
N SER A 87 -20.31 -6.98 -15.28
CA SER A 87 -19.96 -5.70 -14.65
C SER A 87 -19.35 -5.90 -13.26
N PRO A 88 -18.42 -5.03 -12.84
CA PRO A 88 -17.90 -5.10 -11.48
C PRO A 88 -18.98 -4.72 -10.46
N GLU A 89 -18.99 -5.42 -9.34
CA GLU A 89 -19.90 -5.15 -8.22
C GLU A 89 -19.12 -5.05 -6.92
N ILE A 90 -19.63 -4.22 -6.01
CA ILE A 90 -19.07 -4.04 -4.66
C ILE A 90 -19.78 -4.94 -3.65
N GLN A 91 -19.02 -5.83 -3.03
CA GLN A 91 -19.47 -6.62 -1.89
C GLN A 91 -18.93 -6.00 -0.61
N TRP A 92 -19.75 -5.19 0.07
CA TRP A 92 -19.41 -4.61 1.37
C TRP A 92 -19.28 -5.70 2.44
N LEU A 93 -18.17 -5.68 3.18
CA LEU A 93 -17.87 -6.62 4.28
C LEU A 93 -18.10 -5.98 5.65
N VAL A 94 -18.34 -4.68 5.67
CA VAL A 94 -18.61 -3.87 6.87
C VAL A 94 -19.73 -2.89 6.57
N ASP A 95 -20.28 -2.27 7.62
CA ASP A 95 -21.27 -1.21 7.48
C ASP A 95 -20.65 0.04 6.83
N LYS A 96 -21.14 0.37 5.63
CA LYS A 96 -20.71 1.54 4.85
C LYS A 96 -20.82 2.85 5.64
N LYS A 97 -21.86 3.02 6.49
CA LYS A 97 -22.05 4.23 7.29
C LYS A 97 -20.91 4.43 8.30
N LYS A 98 -20.37 3.34 8.85
CA LYS A 98 -19.21 3.41 9.77
C LYS A 98 -17.96 3.86 9.05
N VAL A 99 -17.73 3.34 7.84
CA VAL A 99 -16.58 3.75 7.01
C VAL A 99 -16.66 5.23 6.66
N SER A 100 -17.81 5.71 6.19
CA SER A 100 -18.01 7.14 5.89
C SER A 100 -17.78 8.02 7.12
N LYS A 101 -18.25 7.62 8.31
CA LYS A 101 -18.02 8.37 9.56
C LYS A 101 -16.54 8.41 9.94
N GLU A 102 -15.82 7.28 9.85
CA GLU A 102 -14.38 7.21 10.12
C GLU A 102 -13.57 8.05 9.13
N LEU A 103 -14.03 8.18 7.88
CA LEU A 103 -13.39 8.97 6.84
C LEU A 103 -13.52 10.47 7.10
N THR A 104 -14.72 10.95 7.46
CA THR A 104 -14.95 12.37 7.78
C THR A 104 -14.05 12.88 8.90
N LEU A 105 -13.74 12.03 9.89
CA LEU A 105 -12.84 12.38 10.99
C LEU A 105 -11.37 12.60 10.56
N ARG A 106 -11.01 12.31 9.30
CA ARG A 106 -9.62 12.32 8.78
C ARG A 106 -9.37 13.31 7.65
N ASN A 107 -10.35 14.15 7.30
CA ASN A 107 -10.26 15.04 6.14
C ASN A 107 -9.19 16.14 6.25
N ASP A 108 -8.60 16.35 7.43
CA ASP A 108 -7.62 17.43 7.64
C ASP A 108 -6.16 17.03 7.35
N ILE A 109 -5.89 15.80 6.91
CA ILE A 109 -4.51 15.35 6.61
C ILE A 109 -4.24 15.44 5.12
N SER A 110 -3.27 16.28 4.73
CA SER A 110 -2.81 16.42 3.35
C SER A 110 -2.19 15.13 2.80
N TYR A 111 -2.12 15.02 1.47
CA TYR A 111 -1.46 13.91 0.80
C TYR A 111 0.02 13.79 1.21
N ASP A 112 0.77 14.89 1.18
CA ASP A 112 2.19 14.91 1.52
C ASP A 112 2.43 14.44 2.97
N GLU A 113 1.56 14.83 3.90
CA GLU A 113 1.64 14.38 5.29
C GLU A 113 1.39 12.87 5.41
N ARG A 114 0.50 12.30 4.59
CA ARG A 114 0.27 10.84 4.54
C ARG A 114 1.49 10.10 3.99
N VAL A 115 2.10 10.61 2.92
CA VAL A 115 3.35 10.06 2.37
C VAL A 115 4.45 10.11 3.42
N ARG A 116 4.65 11.27 4.06
CA ARG A 116 5.65 11.47 5.12
C ARG A 116 5.47 10.48 6.27
N LYS A 117 4.23 10.29 6.73
CA LYS A 117 3.92 9.29 7.78
C LYS A 117 4.27 7.87 7.34
N CYS A 118 3.96 7.49 6.10
CA CYS A 118 4.31 6.16 5.58
C CYS A 118 5.83 5.96 5.52
N LEU A 119 6.58 6.98 5.07
CA LEU A 119 8.04 6.94 5.00
C LEU A 119 8.66 6.81 6.39
N TRP A 120 8.35 7.72 7.31
CA TRP A 120 8.99 7.75 8.64
C TRP A 120 8.58 6.57 9.51
N ALA A 121 7.36 6.05 9.36
CA ALA A 121 6.96 4.83 10.05
C ALA A 121 7.79 3.60 9.64
N ASN A 122 8.39 3.64 8.46
CA ASN A 122 9.15 2.55 7.83
C ASN A 122 10.61 2.92 7.53
N GLU A 123 11.14 4.00 8.09
CA GLU A 123 12.46 4.54 7.74
C GLU A 123 13.56 3.47 7.87
N TYR A 124 13.61 2.77 9.01
CA TYR A 124 14.61 1.73 9.25
C TYR A 124 14.51 0.54 8.27
N PRO A 125 13.36 -0.16 8.13
CA PRO A 125 13.27 -1.27 7.19
C PRO A 125 13.49 -0.85 5.74
N LEU A 126 13.09 0.37 5.35
CA LEU A 126 13.40 0.93 4.03
C LEU A 126 14.91 1.11 3.84
N GLY A 127 15.62 1.68 4.82
CA GLY A 127 17.08 1.81 4.77
C GLY A 127 17.80 0.46 4.69
N VAL A 128 17.31 -0.57 5.38
CA VAL A 128 17.86 -1.93 5.27
C VAL A 128 17.63 -2.50 3.86
N LEU A 129 16.46 -2.29 3.26
CA LEU A 129 16.18 -2.74 1.88
C LEU A 129 17.05 -2.02 0.86
N GLU A 130 17.23 -0.71 1.03
CA GLU A 130 18.12 0.11 0.20
C GLU A 130 19.57 -0.39 0.29
N GLN A 131 20.11 -0.53 1.50
CA GLN A 131 21.47 -1.01 1.71
C GLN A 131 21.70 -2.39 1.07
N LYS A 132 20.79 -3.34 1.28
CA LYS A 132 20.88 -4.68 0.67
C LYS A 132 20.86 -4.63 -0.85
N SER A 133 20.08 -3.72 -1.43
CA SER A 133 20.00 -3.55 -2.88
C SER A 133 21.30 -2.98 -3.44
N LEU A 134 21.90 -2.01 -2.74
CA LEU A 134 23.20 -1.44 -3.12
C LEU A 134 24.32 -2.47 -3.02
N GLU A 135 24.36 -3.25 -1.95
CA GLU A 135 25.32 -4.35 -1.76
C GLU A 135 25.19 -5.39 -2.89
N PHE A 136 23.96 -5.81 -3.21
CA PHE A 136 23.71 -6.73 -4.32
C PHE A 136 24.23 -6.20 -5.67
N ILE A 137 23.92 -4.94 -6.01
CA ILE A 137 24.40 -4.33 -7.27
C ILE A 137 25.93 -4.28 -7.29
N LYS A 138 26.55 -3.89 -6.18
CA LYS A 138 28.01 -3.82 -6.04
C LYS A 138 28.66 -5.18 -6.21
N ASP A 139 28.13 -6.21 -5.55
CA ASP A 139 28.68 -7.57 -5.61
C ASP A 139 28.61 -8.14 -7.04
N ILE A 140 27.50 -7.89 -7.75
CA ILE A 140 27.36 -8.26 -9.17
C ILE A 140 28.37 -7.51 -10.02
N TYR A 141 28.50 -6.19 -9.84
CA TYR A 141 29.47 -5.40 -10.60
C TYR A 141 30.91 -5.91 -10.38
N GLU A 142 31.35 -6.07 -9.14
CA GLU A 142 32.70 -6.54 -8.81
C GLU A 142 32.99 -7.95 -9.37
N SER A 143 31.98 -8.83 -9.43
CA SER A 143 32.12 -10.20 -9.93
C SER A 143 32.32 -10.31 -11.46
N PHE A 144 31.86 -9.29 -12.20
CA PHE A 144 31.79 -9.31 -13.66
C PHE A 144 32.54 -8.16 -14.35
N LYS A 145 33.00 -7.12 -13.64
CA LYS A 145 33.63 -5.92 -14.23
C LYS A 145 34.78 -6.22 -15.20
N ASP A 146 35.55 -7.28 -14.97
CA ASP A 146 36.68 -7.67 -15.82
C ASP A 146 36.29 -8.73 -16.88
N LYS A 147 35.04 -9.20 -16.87
CA LYS A 147 34.51 -10.26 -17.76
C LYS A 147 33.54 -9.75 -18.81
N VAL A 148 33.10 -8.49 -18.70
CA VAL A 148 32.11 -7.88 -19.61
C VAL A 148 32.64 -6.56 -20.15
N THR A 149 32.31 -6.24 -21.40
CA THR A 149 32.72 -4.97 -22.04
C THR A 149 31.87 -3.78 -21.57
N TYR A 150 30.65 -4.03 -21.11
CA TYR A 150 29.73 -2.99 -20.64
C TYR A 150 28.77 -3.56 -19.58
N ALA A 151 28.45 -2.74 -18.57
CA ALA A 151 27.45 -3.03 -17.56
C ALA A 151 26.16 -2.25 -17.87
N ALA A 152 25.03 -2.95 -17.95
CA ALA A 152 23.72 -2.35 -18.22
C ALA A 152 22.72 -2.71 -17.11
N VAL A 153 21.83 -1.79 -16.78
CA VAL A 153 20.67 -2.05 -15.93
C VAL A 153 19.44 -2.13 -16.81
N SER A 154 18.83 -3.31 -16.89
CA SER A 154 17.53 -3.47 -17.54
C SER A 154 16.44 -2.97 -16.60
N PHE A 155 15.62 -2.04 -17.08
CA PHE A 155 14.40 -1.61 -16.39
C PHE A 155 13.20 -1.84 -17.30
N SER A 156 12.14 -2.43 -16.74
CA SER A 156 10.83 -2.53 -17.39
C SER A 156 10.10 -1.21 -17.20
N GLY A 157 9.80 -0.52 -18.30
CA GLY A 157 8.97 0.69 -18.33
C GLY A 157 7.49 0.41 -18.09
#